data_AF-A0A2G9H1P0-F1
#
_entry.id   AF-A0A2G9H1P0-F1
#
_cell.length_a   1.000
_cell.length_b   1.000
_cell.length_c   1.000
_cell.angle_alpha   90.00
_cell.angle_beta   90.00
_cell.angle_gamma   90.00
#
_symmetry.space_group_name_H-M   'P 1'
#
loop_
_entity.id
_entity.type
_entity.pdbx_description
1 polymer ?
#
loop_
_entity_poly.entity_id
_entity_poly.type
_entity_poly.pdbx_seq_one_letter_code
_entity_poly.pdbx_strand_id
1 'polypeptide(L)'
;MQSLSQKNKLFVHIVLDLVNFSSTSVQASFAPRYGCLVIIEKVKRLDIGALVLIRGVGRVNVLELRQAQPYLRGEVTPLQDNVSQKMTEINSKVLELKEALHNLNSLEIKLKATGVALLQTPTRSSLFWAEKKLSLDCITDFIPPVAERVSFAALQPVSGSTQSELMKLQKKKLRAMDVRDTLERLEKSMELARNNVATVAAKLAIQSLEMG
;
A
#
# COMPACT_ATOMS: atom_id res chain seq x y z
N MET A 1 -8.48 -31.63 22.07
CA MET A 1 -8.94 -30.67 21.04
C MET A 1 -7.73 -30.08 20.32
N GLN A 2 -7.24 -30.76 19.29
CA GLN A 2 -6.25 -30.22 18.36
C GLN A 2 -7.00 -29.59 17.19
N SER A 3 -6.86 -28.26 17.00
CA SER A 3 -6.73 -27.59 15.70
C SER A 3 -7.12 -26.10 15.76
N LEU A 4 -6.27 -25.26 16.37
CA LEU A 4 -6.18 -23.85 15.96
C LEU A 4 -4.72 -23.36 15.95
N SER A 5 -3.76 -24.28 15.89
CA SER A 5 -2.32 -24.03 15.89
C SER A 5 -1.70 -24.04 14.49
N GLN A 6 -2.50 -23.97 13.43
CA GLN A 6 -2.04 -23.77 12.06
C GLN A 6 -3.08 -22.97 11.26
N LYS A 7 -2.62 -21.96 10.50
CA LYS A 7 -3.31 -21.29 9.36
C LYS A 7 -4.34 -20.22 9.79
N ASN A 8 -4.07 -18.90 9.79
CA ASN A 8 -3.38 -18.10 8.80
C ASN A 8 -2.79 -16.84 9.43
N LYS A 9 -1.65 -16.37 8.92
CA LYS A 9 -1.00 -15.10 9.31
C LYS A 9 -1.76 -13.87 8.80
N LEU A 10 -3.09 -13.87 8.87
CA LEU A 10 -3.97 -12.90 8.21
C LEU A 10 -4.80 -12.12 9.22
N PHE A 11 -5.00 -10.84 8.96
CA PHE A 11 -6.01 -10.01 9.62
C PHE A 11 -6.46 -8.90 8.67
N VAL A 12 -7.42 -8.07 9.09
CA VAL A 12 -7.87 -6.92 8.30
C VAL A 12 -7.39 -5.64 8.98
N HIS A 13 -6.70 -4.79 8.21
CA HIS A 13 -6.38 -3.43 8.60
C HIS A 13 -7.51 -2.50 8.13
N ILE A 14 -8.11 -1.76 9.06
CA ILE A 14 -9.26 -0.90 8.79
C ILE A 14 -8.89 0.56 9.10
N VAL A 15 -9.27 1.47 8.21
CA VAL A 15 -9.24 2.91 8.46
C VAL A 15 -10.61 3.32 8.97
N LEU A 16 -10.64 3.94 10.15
CA LEU A 16 -11.85 4.45 10.78
C LEU A 16 -11.99 5.95 10.50
N ASP A 17 -13.18 6.35 10.06
CA ASP A 17 -13.58 7.75 9.97
C ASP A 17 -14.47 8.13 11.15
N LEU A 18 -14.36 9.37 11.60
CA LEU A 18 -15.19 9.93 12.66
C LEU A 18 -16.60 10.20 12.11
N VAL A 19 -17.63 9.71 12.79
CA VAL A 19 -19.03 9.97 12.46
C VAL A 19 -19.58 10.96 13.48
N ASN A 20 -19.66 12.24 13.09
CA ASN A 20 -20.28 13.38 13.79
C ASN A 20 -20.23 13.40 15.34
N PHE A 21 -19.53 14.38 15.90
CA PHE A 21 -19.77 14.84 17.28
C PHE A 21 -21.11 15.57 17.35
N SER A 22 -22.13 15.00 18.02
CA SER A 22 -23.16 15.86 18.61
C SER A 22 -22.61 16.40 19.93
N SER A 23 -22.82 17.69 20.22
CA SER A 23 -22.41 18.35 21.48
C SER A 23 -23.05 17.76 22.74
N THR A 24 -23.90 16.74 22.59
CA THR A 24 -24.67 16.07 23.65
C THR A 24 -24.19 14.66 23.97
N SER A 25 -23.26 14.08 23.20
CA SER A 25 -22.70 12.75 23.46
C SER A 25 -21.20 12.81 23.75
N VAL A 26 -20.78 12.23 24.88
CA VAL A 26 -19.37 12.23 25.36
C VAL A 26 -18.49 11.24 24.57
N GLN A 27 -19.06 10.51 23.61
CA GLN A 27 -18.39 9.39 22.95
C GLN A 27 -18.31 9.61 21.43
N ALA A 28 -17.08 9.71 20.93
CA ALA A 28 -16.80 9.74 19.50
C ALA A 28 -17.28 8.42 18.85
N SER A 29 -18.10 8.53 17.80
CA SER A 29 -18.49 7.39 16.96
C SER A 29 -17.55 7.27 15.77
N PHE A 30 -17.24 6.03 15.39
CA PHE A 30 -16.33 5.71 14.29
C PHE A 30 -16.98 4.73 13.33
N ALA A 31 -16.84 4.97 12.03
CA ALA A 31 -17.26 4.05 10.98
C ALA A 31 -16.04 3.51 10.21
N PRO A 32 -16.00 2.20 9.89
CA PRO A 32 -15.01 1.66 8.99
C PRO A 32 -15.20 2.23 7.58
N ARG A 33 -14.19 2.94 7.06
CA ARG A 33 -14.23 3.51 5.71
C ARG A 33 -13.50 2.66 4.68
N TYR A 34 -12.31 2.17 5.02
CA TYR A 34 -11.51 1.34 4.12
C TYR A 34 -11.01 0.11 4.85
N GLY A 35 -11.04 -1.04 4.18
CA GLY A 35 -10.46 -2.29 4.66
C GLY A 35 -9.39 -2.81 3.72
N CYS A 36 -8.33 -3.39 4.28
CA CYS A 36 -7.34 -4.16 3.54
C CYS A 36 -7.04 -5.46 4.27
N LEU A 37 -7.17 -6.58 3.57
CA LEU A 37 -6.64 -7.85 4.07
C LEU A 37 -5.12 -7.75 4.13
N VAL A 38 -4.51 -8.12 5.25
CA VAL A 38 -3.06 -8.05 5.47
C VAL A 38 -2.49 -9.38 5.93
N ILE A 39 -1.29 -9.71 5.47
CA ILE A 39 -0.47 -10.82 5.99
C ILE A 39 0.60 -10.30 6.97
N ILE A 40 0.90 -11.07 7.99
CA ILE A 40 2.07 -10.89 8.85
C ILE A 40 3.28 -11.53 8.16
N GLU A 41 4.24 -10.70 7.74
CA GLU A 41 5.48 -11.18 7.14
C GLU A 41 6.51 -11.57 8.20
N LYS A 42 6.67 -10.75 9.24
CA LYS A 42 7.65 -10.96 10.30
C LYS A 42 7.14 -10.45 11.63
N VAL A 43 7.46 -11.18 12.70
CA VAL A 43 7.26 -10.72 14.08
C VAL A 43 8.62 -10.72 14.74
N LYS A 44 9.02 -9.58 15.31
CA LYS A 44 10.20 -9.46 16.17
C LYS A 44 9.73 -9.15 17.58
N ARG A 45 9.91 -10.09 18.51
CA ARG A 45 9.65 -9.86 19.93
C ARG A 45 10.69 -8.88 20.49
N LEU A 46 10.24 -7.99 21.35
CA LEU A 46 11.05 -7.04 22.10
C LEU A 46 10.94 -7.35 23.59
N ASP A 47 11.74 -6.69 24.42
CA ASP A 47 11.66 -6.84 25.88
C ASP A 47 10.28 -6.47 26.42
N ILE A 48 9.64 -5.47 25.79
CA ILE A 48 8.23 -5.11 26.01
C ILE A 48 7.53 -5.06 24.65
N GLY A 49 6.65 -6.03 24.40
CA GLY A 49 5.80 -6.10 23.20
C GLY A 49 6.47 -6.73 21.96
N ALA A 50 6.01 -6.33 20.77
CA ALA A 50 6.49 -6.88 19.51
C ALA A 50 6.40 -5.86 18.37
N LEU A 51 7.38 -5.91 17.46
CA LEU A 51 7.32 -5.25 16.16
C LEU A 51 6.79 -6.24 15.12
N VAL A 52 5.73 -5.84 14.42
CA VAL A 52 5.07 -6.68 13.41
C VAL A 52 5.24 -6.01 12.04
N LEU A 53 5.89 -6.70 11.12
CA LEU A 53 5.91 -6.32 9.70
C LEU A 53 4.72 -6.97 9.02
N ILE A 54 3.90 -6.15 8.38
CA ILE A 54 2.68 -6.56 7.70
C ILE A 54 2.68 -6.11 6.26
N ARG A 55 1.84 -6.77 5.45
CA ARG A 55 1.72 -6.51 4.03
C ARG A 55 0.27 -6.58 3.61
N GLY A 56 -0.24 -5.50 3.02
CA GLY A 56 -1.57 -5.49 2.40
C GLY A 56 -1.62 -6.42 1.20
N VAL A 57 -2.70 -7.19 1.07
CA VAL A 57 -2.96 -8.17 0.01
C VAL A 57 -3.96 -7.62 -0.99
N GLY A 58 -5.14 -7.23 -0.50
CA GLY A 58 -6.26 -6.77 -1.32
C GLY A 58 -7.23 -5.94 -0.49
N ARG A 59 -8.07 -5.16 -1.18
CA ARG A 59 -9.10 -4.37 -0.53
C ARG A 59 -10.26 -5.25 -0.09
N VAL A 60 -10.93 -4.86 0.98
CA VAL A 60 -12.12 -5.55 1.49
C VAL A 60 -13.21 -4.56 1.86
N ASN A 61 -14.45 -4.98 1.68
CA ASN A 61 -15.61 -4.32 2.27
C ASN A 61 -15.81 -4.89 3.68
N VAL A 62 -16.04 -4.02 4.65
CA VAL A 62 -16.39 -4.41 6.02
C VAL A 62 -17.90 -4.44 6.13
N LEU A 63 -18.48 -5.63 6.29
CA LEU A 63 -19.93 -5.81 6.36
C LEU A 63 -20.45 -5.64 7.79
N GLU A 64 -19.73 -6.21 8.75
CA GLU A 64 -20.10 -6.16 10.16
C GLU A 64 -18.85 -6.08 11.03
N LEU A 65 -18.90 -5.29 12.10
CA LEU A 65 -17.91 -5.29 13.17
C LEU A 65 -18.61 -5.59 14.49
N ARG A 66 -18.14 -6.64 15.16
CA ARG A 66 -18.57 -7.05 16.49
C ARG A 66 -17.44 -6.77 17.48
N GLN A 67 -17.80 -6.13 18.59
CA GLN A 67 -16.88 -5.97 19.70
C GLN A 67 -16.64 -7.34 20.33
N ALA A 68 -15.42 -7.85 20.16
CA ALA A 68 -14.92 -9.00 20.89
C ALA A 68 -13.66 -8.56 21.65
N GLN A 69 -13.44 -9.10 22.84
CA GLN A 69 -12.18 -8.90 23.57
C GLN A 69 -11.27 -10.11 23.32
N PRO A 70 -9.95 -9.91 23.10
CA PRO A 70 -9.21 -8.65 23.11
C PRO A 70 -9.13 -7.91 21.76
N TYR A 71 -9.82 -8.38 20.71
CA TYR A 71 -9.76 -7.80 19.35
C TYR A 71 -11.14 -7.74 18.68
N LEU A 72 -11.35 -6.71 17.88
CA LEU A 72 -12.53 -6.61 17.02
C LEU A 72 -12.60 -7.80 16.06
N ARG A 73 -13.79 -8.37 15.90
CA ARG A 73 -14.09 -9.41 14.91
C ARG A 73 -15.15 -8.88 13.96
N GLY A 74 -15.18 -9.37 12.73
CA GLY A 74 -16.12 -8.89 11.75
C GLY A 74 -16.17 -9.76 10.51
N GLU A 75 -17.19 -9.54 9.71
CA GLU A 75 -17.35 -10.15 8.40
C GLU A 75 -16.86 -9.19 7.32
N VAL A 76 -16.10 -9.72 6.37
CA VAL A 76 -15.54 -8.95 5.25
C VAL A 76 -15.70 -9.71 3.94
N THR A 77 -15.85 -8.97 2.85
CA THR A 77 -15.83 -9.51 1.49
C THR A 77 -14.74 -8.86 0.66
N PRO A 78 -14.13 -9.56 -0.32
CA PRO A 78 -13.12 -8.95 -1.18
C PRO A 78 -13.73 -7.82 -2.02
N LEU A 79 -13.00 -6.73 -2.15
CA LEU A 79 -13.34 -5.61 -3.03
C LEU A 79 -12.38 -5.63 -4.23
N GLN A 80 -12.87 -6.10 -5.37
CA GLN A 80 -12.13 -6.12 -6.64
C GLN A 80 -12.54 -4.95 -7.55
N ASP A 81 -11.60 -4.56 -8.41
CA ASP A 81 -11.87 -3.64 -9.50
C ASP A 81 -12.93 -4.16 -10.48
N ASN A 82 -13.50 -3.22 -11.24
CA ASN A 82 -14.41 -3.52 -12.32
C ASN A 82 -13.65 -4.25 -13.45
N VAL A 83 -14.27 -5.26 -14.04
CA VAL A 83 -13.71 -5.95 -15.21
C VAL A 83 -13.67 -4.98 -16.38
N SER A 84 -12.48 -4.70 -16.89
CA SER A 84 -12.29 -3.80 -18.04
C SER A 84 -12.17 -4.57 -19.35
N GLN A 85 -12.80 -4.05 -20.40
CA GLN A 85 -12.65 -4.57 -21.77
C GLN A 85 -11.33 -4.11 -22.41
N LYS A 86 -10.65 -3.11 -21.83
CA LYS A 86 -9.43 -2.49 -22.38
C LYS A 86 -8.15 -3.19 -21.91
N MET A 87 -8.12 -4.52 -21.99
CA MET A 87 -7.01 -5.32 -21.44
C MET A 87 -5.65 -5.00 -22.10
N THR A 88 -5.62 -4.76 -23.41
CA THR A 88 -4.38 -4.37 -24.12
C THR A 88 -3.82 -3.05 -23.61
N GLU A 89 -4.69 -2.05 -23.40
CA GLU A 89 -4.32 -0.74 -22.87
C GLU A 89 -3.81 -0.84 -21.43
N ILE A 90 -4.51 -1.62 -20.58
CA ILE A 90 -4.08 -1.91 -19.20
C ILE A 90 -2.71 -2.56 -19.20
N ASN A 91 -2.46 -3.57 -20.04
CA ASN A 91 -1.18 -4.26 -20.08
C ASN A 91 -0.04 -3.32 -20.52
N SER A 92 -0.30 -2.44 -21.51
CA SER A 92 0.66 -1.39 -21.90
C SER A 92 0.99 -0.47 -20.72
N LYS A 93 -0.04 0.03 -20.02
CA LYS A 93 0.13 0.94 -18.88
C LYS A 93 0.80 0.28 -17.69
N VAL A 94 0.55 -1.00 -17.45
CA VAL A 94 1.27 -1.80 -16.46
C VAL A 94 2.75 -1.86 -16.80
N LEU A 95 3.12 -2.15 -18.05
CA LEU A 95 4.51 -2.20 -18.47
C LEU A 95 5.21 -0.84 -18.33
N GLU A 96 4.59 0.22 -18.84
CA GLU A 96 5.09 1.59 -18.69
C GLU A 96 5.32 1.93 -17.20
N LEU A 97 4.38 1.58 -16.31
CA LEU A 97 4.48 1.94 -14.90
C LEU A 97 5.63 1.20 -14.23
N LYS A 98 5.82 -0.09 -14.55
CA LYS A 98 6.95 -0.87 -14.04
C LYS A 98 8.28 -0.25 -14.44
N GLU A 99 8.42 0.14 -15.70
CA GLU A 99 9.64 0.81 -16.19
C GLU A 99 9.90 2.12 -15.45
N ALA A 100 8.87 2.96 -15.28
CA ALA A 100 8.98 4.20 -14.52
C ALA A 100 9.41 3.97 -13.07
N LEU A 101 8.91 2.92 -12.41
CA LEU A 101 9.28 2.55 -11.05
C LEU A 101 10.70 1.96 -10.96
N HIS A 102 11.17 1.23 -11.97
CA HIS A 102 12.57 0.78 -12.05
C HIS A 102 13.53 1.96 -12.20
N ASN A 103 13.17 2.95 -13.03
CA ASN A 103 13.93 4.19 -13.19
C ASN A 103 13.98 4.98 -11.87
N LEU A 104 12.82 5.13 -11.22
CA LEU A 104 12.73 5.78 -9.91
C LEU A 104 13.59 5.09 -8.85
N ASN A 105 13.52 3.76 -8.75
CA ASN A 105 14.35 2.99 -7.83
C ASN A 105 15.85 3.23 -8.06
N SER A 106 16.28 3.30 -9.32
CA SER A 106 17.68 3.56 -9.66
C SER A 106 18.14 4.95 -9.19
N LEU A 107 17.28 5.96 -9.31
CA LEU A 107 17.56 7.30 -8.78
C LEU A 107 17.57 7.34 -7.25
N GLU A 108 16.63 6.65 -6.59
CA GLU A 108 16.61 6.55 -5.13
C GLU A 108 17.87 5.87 -4.57
N ILE A 109 18.38 4.85 -5.26
CA ILE A 109 19.64 4.19 -4.90
C ILE A 109 20.80 5.18 -4.99
N LYS A 110 20.90 5.98 -6.05
CA LYS A 110 21.94 7.00 -6.19
C LYS A 110 21.85 8.03 -5.05
N LEU A 111 20.64 8.44 -4.69
CA LEU A 111 20.41 9.41 -3.61
C LEU A 111 20.78 8.85 -2.22
N LYS A 112 20.71 7.52 -2.05
CA LYS A 112 21.10 6.82 -0.82
C LYS A 112 22.58 6.45 -0.77
N ALA A 113 23.18 6.11 -1.90
CA ALA A 113 24.56 5.62 -2.01
C ALA A 113 25.60 6.68 -1.62
N THR A 114 25.21 7.96 -1.63
CA THR A 114 25.97 9.08 -1.07
C THR A 114 25.94 9.12 0.48
N GLY A 115 25.25 8.18 1.14
CA GLY A 115 25.27 7.96 2.59
C GLY A 115 25.41 6.48 2.99
N VAL A 116 25.41 6.18 4.29
CA VAL A 116 25.60 4.81 4.86
C VAL A 116 24.30 3.97 4.84
N ALA A 117 23.33 4.30 3.99
CA ALA A 117 22.00 3.70 4.03
C ALA A 117 21.89 2.37 3.26
N LEU A 118 21.04 1.46 3.74
CA LEU A 118 20.68 0.23 3.00
C LEU A 118 20.10 0.58 1.62
N LEU A 119 20.64 -0.04 0.56
CA LEU A 119 20.23 0.16 -0.85
C LEU A 119 18.82 -0.35 -1.18
N GLN A 120 18.07 -0.82 -0.18
CA GLN A 120 16.67 -1.21 -0.37
C GLN A 120 15.78 0.03 -0.39
N THR A 121 14.92 0.14 -1.41
CA THR A 121 13.98 1.24 -1.56
C THR A 121 12.54 0.76 -1.33
N PRO A 122 11.65 1.64 -0.84
CA PRO A 122 10.22 1.34 -0.78
C PRO A 122 9.65 0.99 -2.16
N THR A 123 10.06 1.71 -3.21
CA THR A 123 9.64 1.48 -4.60
C THR A 123 9.94 0.06 -5.07
N ARG A 124 11.19 -0.41 -4.92
CA ARG A 124 11.57 -1.78 -5.29
C ARG A 124 10.79 -2.82 -4.51
N SER A 125 10.66 -2.61 -3.21
CA SER A 125 9.97 -3.56 -2.32
C SER A 125 8.49 -3.71 -2.69
N SER A 126 7.85 -2.59 -3.02
CA SER A 126 6.45 -2.52 -3.43
C SER A 126 6.21 -3.16 -4.80
N LEU A 127 7.03 -2.83 -5.80
CA LEU A 127 6.92 -3.40 -7.13
C LEU A 127 7.16 -4.92 -7.13
N PHE A 128 8.24 -5.37 -6.48
CA PHE A 128 8.55 -6.79 -6.33
C PHE A 128 7.37 -7.57 -5.73
N TRP A 129 6.72 -6.98 -4.73
CA TRP A 129 5.56 -7.59 -4.10
C TRP A 129 4.33 -7.64 -5.02
N ALA A 130 4.05 -6.55 -5.75
CA ALA A 130 2.91 -6.49 -6.67
C ALA A 130 2.99 -7.55 -7.78
N GLU A 131 4.20 -7.90 -8.21
CA GLU A 131 4.48 -8.91 -9.23
C GLU A 131 4.51 -10.34 -8.69
N LYS A 132 4.75 -10.50 -7.39
CA LYS A 132 4.87 -11.82 -6.77
C LYS A 132 3.58 -12.63 -6.97
N LYS A 133 3.72 -13.86 -7.45
CA LYS A 133 2.61 -14.82 -7.43
C LYS A 133 2.29 -15.16 -5.98
N LEU A 134 1.08 -14.81 -5.53
CA LEU A 134 0.59 -15.13 -4.20
C LEU A 134 -0.22 -16.43 -4.32
N SER A 135 0.10 -17.43 -3.50
CA SER A 135 -0.75 -18.59 -3.26
C SER A 135 -1.19 -18.51 -1.82
N LEU A 136 -2.48 -18.23 -1.61
CA LEU A 136 -3.13 -18.30 -0.31
C LEU A 136 -4.31 -19.24 -0.49
N ASP A 137 -4.05 -20.53 -0.27
CA ASP A 137 -4.90 -21.67 -0.69
C ASP A 137 -6.35 -21.65 -0.15
N CYS A 138 -6.70 -20.69 0.71
CA CYS A 138 -8.02 -20.54 1.33
C CYS A 138 -8.73 -19.21 1.01
N ILE A 139 -8.10 -18.26 0.31
CA ILE A 139 -8.63 -16.90 0.10
C ILE A 139 -8.22 -16.33 -1.26
N THR A 140 -8.27 -17.15 -2.31
CA THR A 140 -7.89 -16.74 -3.68
C THR A 140 -8.65 -15.50 -4.16
N ASP A 141 -9.92 -15.37 -3.79
CA ASP A 141 -10.79 -14.27 -4.22
C ASP A 141 -10.39 -12.92 -3.60
N PHE A 142 -9.59 -12.95 -2.52
CA PHE A 142 -9.02 -11.75 -1.89
C PHE A 142 -7.71 -11.29 -2.54
N ILE A 143 -7.13 -12.09 -3.43
CA ILE A 143 -5.88 -11.75 -4.13
C ILE A 143 -6.26 -10.99 -5.40
N PRO A 144 -5.94 -9.69 -5.50
CA PRO A 144 -6.27 -8.94 -6.70
C PRO A 144 -5.41 -9.38 -7.90
N PRO A 145 -5.90 -9.17 -9.13
CA PRO A 145 -5.10 -9.34 -10.34
C PRO A 145 -3.82 -8.51 -10.32
N VAL A 146 -2.79 -8.95 -11.08
CA VAL A 146 -1.49 -8.27 -11.12
C VAL A 146 -1.60 -6.80 -11.51
N ALA A 147 -2.46 -6.47 -12.49
CA ALA A 147 -2.68 -5.08 -12.92
C ALA A 147 -3.20 -4.20 -11.78
N GLU A 148 -4.18 -4.69 -11.01
CA GLU A 148 -4.69 -4.00 -9.82
C GLU A 148 -3.57 -3.82 -8.79
N ARG A 149 -2.78 -4.85 -8.49
CA ARG A 149 -1.67 -4.71 -7.52
C ARG A 149 -0.60 -3.73 -7.98
N VAL A 150 -0.21 -3.78 -9.26
CA VAL A 150 0.79 -2.87 -9.85
C VAL A 150 0.29 -1.42 -9.83
N SER A 151 -1.01 -1.19 -10.03
CA SER A 151 -1.59 0.16 -9.93
C SER A 151 -1.42 0.81 -8.55
N PHE A 152 -1.19 0.04 -7.47
CA PHE A 152 -0.87 0.57 -6.15
C PHE A 152 0.65 0.71 -5.89
N ALA A 153 1.49 0.12 -6.74
CA ALA A 153 2.92 -0.02 -6.46
C ALA A 153 3.66 1.32 -6.34
N ALA A 154 3.20 2.35 -7.08
CA ALA A 154 3.75 3.71 -7.06
C ALA A 154 3.37 4.52 -5.83
N LEU A 155 2.35 4.09 -5.06
CA LEU A 155 1.87 4.79 -3.87
C LEU A 155 2.77 4.50 -2.67
N GLN A 156 4.08 4.71 -2.81
CA GLN A 156 5.06 4.55 -1.75
C GLN A 156 5.79 5.85 -1.49
N PRO A 157 6.26 6.08 -0.26
CA PRO A 157 7.21 7.16 -0.01
C PRO A 157 8.47 6.88 -0.82
N VAL A 158 9.10 7.94 -1.32
CA VAL A 158 10.41 7.85 -1.94
C VAL A 158 11.49 8.23 -0.93
N SER A 159 12.71 7.77 -1.20
CA SER A 159 13.86 8.10 -0.37
C SER A 159 14.04 9.62 -0.27
N GLY A 160 14.19 10.14 0.95
CA GLY A 160 14.28 11.59 1.19
C GLY A 160 12.95 12.35 1.08
N SER A 161 11.79 11.70 1.21
CA SER A 161 10.50 12.40 1.25
C SER A 161 10.37 13.34 2.45
N THR A 162 9.88 14.56 2.20
CA THR A 162 9.53 15.55 3.24
C THR A 162 8.17 15.26 3.84
N GLN A 163 7.86 15.86 5.01
CA GLN A 163 6.55 15.69 5.65
C GLN A 163 5.38 16.15 4.75
N SER A 164 5.56 17.23 4.00
CA SER A 164 4.54 17.73 3.05
C SER A 164 4.30 16.73 1.91
N GLU A 165 5.36 16.13 1.36
CA GLU A 165 5.27 15.09 0.34
C GLU A 165 4.56 13.82 0.88
N LEU A 166 4.87 13.42 2.11
CA LEU A 166 4.21 12.28 2.77
C LEU A 166 2.70 12.53 2.98
N MET A 167 2.33 13.74 3.40
CA MET A 167 0.92 14.12 3.55
C MET A 167 0.18 14.13 2.21
N LYS A 168 0.81 14.64 1.14
CA LYS A 168 0.25 14.59 -0.22
C LYS A 168 0.07 13.14 -0.69
N LEU A 169 1.06 12.29 -0.43
CA LEU A 169 0.99 10.86 -0.75
C LEU A 169 -0.14 10.16 0.00
N GLN A 170 -0.33 10.45 1.30
CA GLN A 170 -1.41 9.86 2.09
C GLN A 170 -2.79 10.20 1.50
N LYS A 171 -3.00 11.45 1.06
CA LYS A 171 -4.24 11.84 0.36
C LYS A 171 -4.43 11.07 -0.95
N LYS A 172 -3.36 10.89 -1.74
CA LYS A 172 -3.40 10.09 -2.98
C LYS A 172 -3.72 8.61 -2.69
N LYS A 173 -3.17 8.04 -1.62
CA LYS A 173 -3.47 6.67 -1.17
C LYS A 173 -4.95 6.47 -0.85
N LEU A 174 -5.54 7.37 -0.06
CA LEU A 174 -6.97 7.28 0.29
C LEU A 174 -7.86 7.36 -0.95
N ARG A 175 -7.59 8.33 -1.85
CA ARG A 175 -8.32 8.43 -3.13
C ARG A 175 -8.18 7.18 -3.99
N ALA A 176 -7.00 6.56 -4.01
CA ALA A 176 -6.77 5.34 -4.77
C ALA A 176 -7.55 4.14 -4.24
N MET A 177 -7.91 4.12 -2.94
CA MET A 177 -8.76 3.08 -2.36
C MET A 177 -10.20 3.14 -2.91
N ASP A 178 -10.69 4.33 -3.28
CA ASP A 178 -12.03 4.54 -3.86
C ASP A 178 -12.11 4.18 -5.35
N VAL A 179 -11.00 4.27 -6.09
CA VAL A 179 -11.00 4.04 -7.54
C VAL A 179 -11.21 2.55 -7.82
N ARG A 180 -12.23 2.20 -8.61
CA ARG A 180 -12.53 0.82 -9.03
C ARG A 180 -12.19 0.53 -10.50
N ASP A 181 -11.69 1.54 -11.22
CA ASP A 181 -11.14 1.39 -12.56
C ASP A 181 -9.61 1.25 -12.47
N THR A 182 -9.09 0.06 -12.80
CA THR A 182 -7.65 -0.21 -12.78
C THR A 182 -6.89 0.73 -13.72
N LEU A 183 -7.43 1.05 -14.90
CA LEU A 183 -6.78 1.91 -15.89
C LEU A 183 -6.64 3.33 -15.35
N GLU A 184 -7.73 3.88 -14.82
CA GLU A 184 -7.71 5.20 -14.17
C GLU A 184 -6.67 5.24 -13.03
N ARG A 185 -6.59 4.18 -12.22
CA ARG A 185 -5.62 4.11 -11.12
C ARG A 185 -4.19 3.97 -11.63
N LEU A 186 -3.96 3.24 -12.71
CA LEU A 186 -2.64 3.15 -13.38
C LEU A 186 -2.18 4.50 -13.91
N GLU A 187 -3.07 5.28 -14.54
CA GLU A 187 -2.76 6.63 -15.03
C GLU A 187 -2.38 7.60 -13.90
N LYS A 188 -3.17 7.60 -12.81
CA LYS A 188 -2.86 8.40 -11.61
C LYS A 188 -1.54 7.99 -10.96
N SER A 189 -1.25 6.69 -10.93
CA SER A 189 0.01 6.15 -10.41
C SER A 189 1.20 6.47 -11.31
N MET A 190 1.00 6.51 -12.63
CA MET A 190 2.00 6.95 -13.60
C MET A 190 2.36 8.42 -13.42
N GLU A 191 1.36 9.29 -13.27
CA GLU A 191 1.57 10.72 -12.98
C GLU A 191 2.39 10.89 -11.69
N LEU A 192 2.04 10.15 -10.63
CA LEU A 192 2.81 10.17 -9.39
C LEU A 192 4.26 9.67 -9.58
N ALA A 193 4.46 8.57 -10.30
CA ALA A 193 5.80 8.04 -10.56
C ALA A 193 6.68 9.05 -11.31
N ARG A 194 6.15 9.72 -12.33
CA ARG A 194 6.86 10.78 -13.09
C ARG A 194 7.22 11.97 -12.21
N ASN A 195 6.27 12.44 -11.39
CA ASN A 195 6.53 13.52 -10.44
C ASN A 195 7.62 13.15 -9.42
N ASN A 196 7.60 11.90 -8.94
CA ASN A 196 8.61 11.39 -8.03
C ASN A 196 9.99 11.28 -8.70
N VAL A 197 10.07 10.83 -9.95
CA VAL A 197 11.32 10.81 -10.74
C VAL A 197 11.91 12.22 -10.85
N ALA A 198 11.11 13.21 -11.23
CA ALA A 198 11.55 14.60 -11.33
C ALA A 198 12.04 15.14 -9.97
N THR A 199 11.31 14.83 -8.90
CA THR A 199 11.64 15.26 -7.53
C THR A 199 12.96 14.66 -7.05
N VAL A 200 13.16 13.35 -7.23
CA VAL A 200 14.39 12.66 -6.82
C VAL A 200 15.58 13.12 -7.68
N ALA A 201 15.38 13.35 -8.98
CA ALA A 201 16.41 13.90 -9.86
C ALA A 201 16.84 15.31 -9.42
N ALA A 202 15.89 16.18 -9.05
CA ALA A 202 16.20 17.50 -8.52
C ALA A 202 17.00 17.43 -7.21
N LYS A 203 16.62 16.53 -6.29
CA LYS A 203 17.36 16.31 -5.03
C LYS A 203 18.79 15.83 -5.29
N LEU A 204 18.99 14.94 -6.25
CA LEU A 204 20.32 14.48 -6.67
C LEU A 204 21.18 15.61 -7.25
N ALA A 205 20.57 16.49 -8.06
CA ALA A 205 21.28 17.63 -8.64
C ALA A 205 21.76 18.60 -7.54
N ILE A 206 20.89 18.93 -6.57
CA ILE A 206 21.25 19.76 -5.42
C ILE A 206 22.39 19.11 -4.62
N GLN A 207 22.26 17.81 -4.31
CA GLN A 207 23.30 17.08 -3.58
C GLN A 207 24.65 17.09 -4.31
N SER A 208 24.64 16.99 -5.64
CA SER A 208 25.88 17.03 -6.44
C SER A 208 26.55 18.40 -6.40
N LEU A 209 25.78 19.48 -6.24
CA LEU A 209 26.31 20.85 -6.10
C LEU A 209 26.88 21.11 -4.69
N GLU A 210 26.32 20.48 -3.65
CA GLU A 210 26.80 20.61 -2.27
C GLU A 210 28.07 19.78 -2.00
N MET A 211 28.34 18.77 -2.82
CA MET A 211 29.52 17.89 -2.73
C MET A 211 30.68 18.29 -3.64
N GLY A 212 30.49 19.28 -4.53
CA GLY A 212 31.51 19.82 -5.43
C GLY A 212 32.20 21.04 -4.84
#